data_AF-A0AA96VDE1-F1
#
_entry.id   AF-A0AA96VDE1-F1
#
_cell.length_a   1.000
_cell.length_b   1.000
_cell.length_c   1.000
_cell.angle_alpha   90.00
_cell.angle_beta   90.00
_cell.angle_gamma   90.00
#
_symmetry.space_group_name_H-M   'P 1'
#
loop_
_entity.id
_entity.type
_entity.pdbx_description
1 polymer ?
#
loop_
_entity_poly.entity_id
_entity_poly.type
_entity_poly.pdbx_seq_one_letter_code
_entity_poly.pdbx_strand_id
1 'polypeptide(L)'
;MKSNECDFSEKTESGSDSKKMYVLAHCLLNPAARVKGIRKPVPFDFHTDYFSRTKKPERSEFVIQLPCPETIYFGTARGTVTKDQLDFLKYRLFCADLFKPYAEMIEQFEKDGFSILILGVSKSPSCGVFVTTSKKPSKTSPGFEEISVDGRGIFIEEIQKELKWRNVHFVLTE
;
A
#
# COMPACT_ATOMS: atom_id res chain seq x y z
N MET A 1 53.86 16.00 6.72
CA MET A 1 52.52 16.19 7.32
C MET A 1 51.71 14.96 7.00
N LYS A 2 51.38 14.18 8.04
CA LYS A 2 50.57 12.98 7.96
C LYS A 2 49.12 13.41 7.76
N SER A 3 48.46 12.96 6.70
CA SER A 3 47.01 13.06 6.57
C SER A 3 46.42 11.68 6.85
N ASN A 4 45.57 11.67 7.88
CA ASN A 4 45.06 10.51 8.56
C ASN A 4 44.18 9.62 7.68
N GLU A 5 44.32 8.33 7.94
CA GLU A 5 43.37 7.26 7.66
C GLU A 5 41.97 7.65 8.18
N CYS A 6 40.97 7.55 7.30
CA CYS A 6 39.59 7.36 7.73
C CYS A 6 39.19 5.97 7.26
N ASP A 7 39.46 5.01 8.15
CA ASP A 7 39.08 3.62 8.08
C ASP A 7 37.53 3.52 8.15
N PHE A 8 36.89 3.46 6.99
CA PHE A 8 35.49 3.06 6.89
C PHE A 8 35.46 1.53 6.89
N SER A 9 35.59 0.97 8.09
CA SER A 9 35.31 -0.44 8.30
C SER A 9 33.83 -0.68 7.96
N GLU A 10 33.61 -1.33 6.82
CA GLU A 10 32.38 -2.02 6.48
C GLU A 10 32.05 -2.98 7.62
N LYS A 11 31.15 -2.56 8.51
CA LYS A 11 30.43 -3.51 9.36
C LYS A 11 29.42 -4.24 8.50
N THR A 12 29.92 -5.31 7.91
CA THR A 12 29.14 -6.48 7.50
C THR A 12 28.46 -7.07 8.74
N GLU A 13 27.25 -6.62 9.05
CA GLU A 13 26.36 -7.39 9.92
C GLU A 13 25.66 -8.46 9.10
N SER A 14 26.21 -9.66 9.25
CA SER A 14 25.62 -10.93 8.89
C SER A 14 24.17 -11.05 9.37
N GLY A 15 23.23 -11.08 8.41
CA GLY A 15 21.93 -11.76 8.46
C GLY A 15 21.17 -11.76 9.80
N SER A 16 20.65 -10.60 10.22
CA SER A 16 19.45 -10.60 11.06
C SER A 16 18.24 -10.70 10.13
N ASP A 17 17.39 -11.72 10.29
CA ASP A 17 16.06 -11.72 9.67
C ASP A 17 15.29 -10.53 10.23
N SER A 18 15.36 -9.37 9.56
CA SER A 18 14.57 -8.20 9.96
C SER A 18 13.10 -8.60 10.03
N LYS A 19 12.44 -8.27 11.15
CA LYS A 19 11.03 -8.60 11.35
C LYS A 19 10.23 -7.83 10.30
N LYS A 20 9.47 -8.53 9.45
CA LYS A 20 8.65 -7.89 8.43
C LYS A 20 7.32 -7.43 9.03
N MET A 21 6.95 -6.17 8.81
CA MET A 21 5.64 -5.62 9.11
C MET A 21 4.84 -5.46 7.81
N TYR A 22 3.77 -6.24 7.66
CA TYR A 22 2.89 -6.17 6.50
C TYR A 22 1.79 -5.14 6.73
N VAL A 23 1.79 -4.08 5.93
CA VAL A 23 0.78 -3.03 5.96
C VAL A 23 -0.17 -3.25 4.78
N LEU A 24 -1.37 -3.74 5.04
CA LEU A 24 -2.24 -4.32 4.02
C LEU A 24 -3.41 -3.41 3.70
N ALA A 25 -3.70 -3.21 2.40
CA ALA A 25 -4.97 -2.67 1.97
C ALA A 25 -6.13 -3.51 2.50
N HIS A 26 -7.17 -2.85 3.00
CA HIS A 26 -8.24 -3.49 3.78
C HIS A 26 -8.82 -4.76 3.16
N CYS A 27 -9.11 -4.74 1.86
CA CYS A 27 -9.81 -5.82 1.17
C CYS A 27 -8.97 -7.08 0.93
N LEU A 28 -7.66 -7.04 1.21
CA LEU A 28 -6.81 -8.22 1.24
C LEU A 28 -7.14 -9.14 2.42
N LEU A 29 -7.55 -8.57 3.57
CA LEU A 29 -8.00 -9.35 4.74
C LEU A 29 -9.53 -9.38 4.88
N ASN A 30 -10.23 -8.37 4.35
CA ASN A 30 -11.68 -8.30 4.38
C ASN A 30 -12.27 -8.03 2.98
N PRO A 31 -12.42 -9.06 2.13
CA PRO A 31 -12.93 -8.91 0.78
C PRO A 31 -14.36 -8.36 0.69
N ALA A 32 -15.11 -8.27 1.81
CA ALA A 32 -16.43 -7.66 1.85
C ALA A 32 -16.40 -6.12 1.69
N ALA A 33 -15.25 -5.48 1.91
CA ALA A 33 -15.07 -4.04 1.67
C ALA A 33 -14.85 -3.67 0.20
N ARG A 34 -14.64 -4.66 -0.69
CA ARG A 34 -14.55 -4.40 -2.13
C ARG A 34 -15.95 -4.05 -2.66
N VAL A 35 -16.02 -3.11 -3.61
CA VAL A 35 -17.28 -2.78 -4.29
C VAL A 35 -17.93 -4.03 -4.88
N LYS A 36 -19.27 -4.06 -4.86
CA LYS A 36 -20.05 -5.18 -5.37
C LYS A 36 -19.95 -5.27 -6.89
N GLY A 37 -20.10 -6.48 -7.44
CA GLY A 37 -20.14 -6.70 -8.89
C GLY A 37 -18.78 -6.74 -9.60
N ILE A 38 -17.66 -6.62 -8.88
CA ILE A 38 -16.32 -6.80 -9.44
C ILE A 38 -15.58 -7.98 -8.80
N ARG A 39 -14.56 -8.48 -9.49
CA ARG A 39 -13.69 -9.54 -8.96
C ARG A 39 -13.02 -9.05 -7.66
N LYS A 40 -13.15 -9.86 -6.61
CA LYS A 40 -12.46 -9.64 -5.34
C LYS A 40 -10.95 -9.88 -5.50
N PRO A 41 -10.09 -9.15 -4.78
CA PRO A 41 -8.67 -9.47 -4.74
C PRO A 41 -8.47 -10.89 -4.20
N VAL A 42 -7.34 -11.50 -4.57
CA VAL A 42 -6.90 -12.72 -3.88
C VAL A 42 -6.64 -12.31 -2.43
N PRO A 43 -7.27 -12.98 -1.44
CA PRO A 43 -7.00 -12.67 -0.04
C PRO A 43 -5.52 -12.81 0.26
N PHE A 44 -5.00 -11.96 1.13
CA PHE A 44 -3.63 -12.11 1.61
C PHE A 44 -3.55 -13.42 2.39
N ASP A 45 -2.67 -14.30 1.95
CA ASP A 45 -2.39 -15.57 2.58
C ASP A 45 -0.93 -15.58 3.01
N PHE A 46 -0.73 -15.72 4.31
CA PHE A 46 0.55 -15.84 4.98
C PHE A 46 1.34 -17.09 4.54
N HIS A 47 0.63 -18.14 4.09
CA HIS A 47 1.22 -19.42 3.71
C HIS A 47 1.66 -19.49 2.25
N THR A 48 1.10 -18.64 1.39
CA THR A 48 1.57 -18.48 0.01
C THR A 48 2.61 -17.40 -0.01
N ASP A 49 3.81 -17.79 0.38
CA ASP A 49 4.91 -16.86 0.51
C ASP A 49 5.14 -16.07 -0.79
N TYR A 50 4.99 -14.76 -0.70
CA TYR A 50 5.35 -13.83 -1.77
C TYR A 50 6.88 -13.89 -2.08
N PHE A 51 7.69 -14.55 -1.24
CA PHE A 51 9.16 -14.69 -1.36
C PHE A 51 9.80 -16.06 -1.01
N SER A 52 9.14 -17.03 -0.35
CA SER A 52 9.71 -18.33 0.11
C SER A 52 8.69 -19.49 0.24
N ARG A 53 8.52 -20.28 -0.81
CA ARG A 53 7.51 -21.36 -0.88
C ARG A 53 7.77 -22.57 0.06
N THR A 54 8.59 -22.45 1.11
CA THR A 54 9.26 -23.61 1.73
C THR A 54 9.25 -23.72 3.25
N LYS A 55 8.66 -22.80 4.04
CA LYS A 55 8.64 -22.97 5.50
C LYS A 55 7.27 -22.73 6.14
N LYS A 56 6.83 -23.72 6.93
CA LYS A 56 5.74 -23.61 7.90
C LYS A 56 6.00 -22.42 8.84
N PRO A 57 4.96 -21.69 9.28
CA PRO A 57 5.13 -20.50 10.11
C PRO A 57 5.50 -20.92 11.53
N GLU A 58 6.77 -20.77 11.88
CA GLU A 58 7.20 -20.66 13.28
C GLU A 58 7.17 -19.20 13.77
N ARG A 59 6.87 -18.22 12.89
CA ARG A 59 6.82 -16.80 13.24
C ARG A 59 5.40 -16.26 13.10
N SER A 60 4.90 -15.63 14.17
CA SER A 60 3.75 -14.73 14.10
C SER A 60 4.07 -13.60 13.14
N GLU A 61 3.39 -13.53 12.00
CA GLU A 61 3.57 -12.40 11.08
C GLU A 61 2.89 -11.15 11.61
N PHE A 62 3.60 -10.03 11.53
CA PHE A 62 3.15 -8.75 12.06
C PHE A 62 2.38 -8.01 10.98
N VAL A 63 1.14 -7.62 11.28
CA VAL A 63 0.22 -7.03 10.30
C VAL A 63 -0.43 -5.76 10.82
N ILE A 64 -0.47 -4.75 9.96
CA ILE A 64 -1.30 -3.56 10.11
C ILE A 64 -2.32 -3.58 8.98
N GLN A 65 -3.60 -3.75 9.30
CA GLN A 65 -4.67 -3.61 8.32
C GLN A 65 -5.02 -2.13 8.16
N LEU A 66 -4.82 -1.59 6.96
CA LEU A 66 -5.25 -0.24 6.62
C LEU A 66 -6.78 -0.15 6.47
N PRO A 67 -7.37 1.03 6.68
CA PRO A 67 -8.76 1.28 6.39
C PRO A 67 -9.01 1.27 4.88
N CYS A 68 -10.25 0.98 4.48
CA CYS A 68 -10.67 1.14 3.08
C CYS A 68 -11.13 2.59 2.86
N PRO A 69 -10.36 3.46 2.18
CA PRO A 69 -10.75 4.85 2.00
C PRO A 69 -12.08 4.96 1.24
N GLU A 70 -12.30 4.12 0.22
CA GLU A 70 -13.51 4.13 -0.59
C GLU A 70 -14.75 3.70 0.21
N THR A 71 -14.63 2.73 1.13
CA THR A 71 -15.75 2.29 1.97
C THR A 71 -16.08 3.32 3.04
N ILE A 72 -15.07 3.94 3.66
CA ILE A 72 -15.30 4.99 4.65
C ILE A 72 -15.91 6.23 3.99
N TYR A 73 -15.46 6.58 2.79
CA TYR A 73 -15.92 7.78 2.10
C TYR A 73 -17.31 7.63 1.46
N PHE A 74 -17.60 6.50 0.82
CA PHE A 74 -18.84 6.29 0.06
C PHE A 74 -19.81 5.29 0.70
N GLY A 75 -19.40 4.55 1.72
CA GLY A 75 -20.15 3.41 2.24
C GLY A 75 -20.08 2.16 1.35
N THR A 76 -20.76 1.11 1.80
CA THR A 76 -20.77 -0.22 1.16
C THR A 76 -21.72 -0.35 -0.02
N ALA A 77 -22.64 0.61 -0.20
CA ALA A 77 -23.61 0.64 -1.30
C ALA A 77 -23.08 1.36 -2.56
N ARG A 78 -21.82 1.78 -2.56
CA ARG A 78 -21.21 2.56 -3.65
C ARG A 78 -21.11 1.78 -4.97
N GLY A 79 -21.02 2.54 -6.07
CA GLY A 79 -20.61 2.04 -7.39
C GLY A 79 -19.09 2.04 -7.59
N THR A 80 -18.65 1.66 -8.79
CA THR A 80 -17.24 1.80 -9.20
C THR A 80 -16.90 3.28 -9.40
N VAL A 81 -15.66 3.62 -9.09
CA VAL A 81 -15.07 4.95 -9.26
C VAL A 81 -13.66 4.78 -9.81
N THR A 82 -13.20 5.74 -10.59
CA THR A 82 -11.84 5.75 -11.13
C THR A 82 -10.95 6.76 -10.41
N LYS A 83 -9.61 6.64 -10.55
CA LYS A 83 -8.67 7.53 -9.89
C LYS A 83 -8.94 9.00 -10.23
N ASP A 84 -9.15 9.31 -11.50
CA ASP A 84 -9.44 10.67 -11.98
C ASP A 84 -10.73 11.25 -11.38
N GLN A 85 -11.71 10.41 -11.05
CA GLN A 85 -12.91 10.85 -10.33
C GLN A 85 -12.67 11.09 -8.83
N LEU A 86 -11.62 10.48 -8.26
CA LEU A 86 -11.21 10.65 -6.86
C LEU A 86 -10.10 11.70 -6.70
N ASP A 87 -9.49 12.16 -7.78
CA ASP A 87 -8.36 13.09 -7.76
C ASP A 87 -8.83 14.54 -7.58
N PHE A 88 -9.38 14.82 -6.40
CA PHE A 88 -9.76 16.15 -5.97
C PHE A 88 -9.33 16.39 -4.53
N LEU A 89 -9.12 17.66 -4.20
CA LEU A 89 -8.49 18.10 -2.94
C LEU A 89 -9.13 17.46 -1.70
N LYS A 90 -10.46 17.44 -1.61
CA LYS A 90 -11.17 16.91 -0.43
C LYS A 90 -10.94 15.41 -0.22
N TYR A 91 -10.83 14.60 -1.29
CA TYR A 91 -10.54 13.17 -1.14
C TYR A 91 -9.08 12.90 -0.81
N ARG A 92 -8.15 13.71 -1.34
CA ARG A 92 -6.73 13.65 -0.97
C ARG A 92 -6.48 14.00 0.50
N LEU A 93 -7.07 15.10 0.98
CA LEU A 93 -6.99 15.49 2.40
C LEU A 93 -7.59 14.41 3.30
N PHE A 94 -8.75 13.86 2.91
CA PHE A 94 -9.35 12.72 3.61
C PHE A 94 -8.40 11.51 3.67
N CYS A 95 -7.75 11.15 2.57
CA CYS A 95 -6.77 10.06 2.53
C CYS A 95 -5.55 10.33 3.45
N ALA A 96 -5.03 11.55 3.45
CA ALA A 96 -3.90 11.95 4.29
C ALA A 96 -4.27 11.86 5.79
N ASP A 97 -5.40 12.44 6.18
CA ASP A 97 -5.89 12.40 7.56
C ASP A 97 -6.20 10.97 8.02
N LEU A 98 -6.78 10.15 7.13
CA LEU A 98 -7.11 8.76 7.40
C LEU A 98 -5.85 7.91 7.67
N PHE A 99 -4.73 8.20 7.01
CA PHE A 99 -3.48 7.45 7.17
C PHE A 99 -2.65 7.91 8.37
N LYS A 100 -2.79 9.15 8.81
CA LYS A 100 -1.95 9.76 9.86
C LYS A 100 -1.73 8.88 11.12
N PRO A 101 -2.76 8.29 11.77
CA PRO A 101 -2.54 7.43 12.94
C PRO A 101 -1.74 6.15 12.61
N TYR A 102 -1.86 5.64 11.39
CA TYR A 102 -1.07 4.49 10.93
C TYR A 102 0.37 4.88 10.64
N ALA A 103 0.61 6.07 10.08
CA ALA A 103 1.95 6.58 9.85
C ALA A 103 2.74 6.70 11.16
N GLU A 104 2.11 7.23 12.21
CA GLU A 104 2.69 7.33 13.55
C GLU A 104 3.06 5.95 14.13
N MET A 105 2.17 4.96 13.96
CA MET A 105 2.40 3.58 14.38
C MET A 105 3.54 2.92 13.58
N ILE A 106 3.52 3.05 12.26
CA ILE A 106 4.53 2.47 11.35
C ILE A 106 5.91 3.05 11.65
N GLU A 107 6.00 4.35 11.95
CA GLU A 107 7.26 5.01 12.32
C GLU A 107 7.86 4.42 13.60
N GLN A 108 7.04 4.06 14.61
CA GLN A 108 7.54 3.39 15.81
C GLN A 108 8.06 2.00 15.48
N PHE A 109 7.33 1.22 14.68
CA PHE A 109 7.78 -0.11 14.31
C PHE A 109 9.05 -0.09 13.45
N GLU A 110 9.22 0.88 12.55
CA GLU A 110 10.46 1.00 11.78
C GLU A 110 11.66 1.31 12.70
N LYS A 111 11.47 2.19 13.70
CA LYS A 111 12.48 2.45 14.76
C LYS A 111 12.80 1.23 15.61
N ASP A 112 11.84 0.34 15.81
CA ASP A 112 12.02 -0.96 16.49
C ASP A 112 12.69 -2.03 15.59
N GLY A 113 13.13 -1.67 14.38
CA GLY A 113 13.86 -2.53 13.46
C GLY A 113 12.97 -3.38 12.55
N PHE A 114 11.70 -3.01 12.36
CA PHE A 114 10.83 -3.70 11.40
C PHE A 114 11.04 -3.21 9.97
N SER A 115 11.13 -4.16 9.04
CA SER A 115 11.05 -3.89 7.61
C SER A 115 9.59 -3.70 7.19
N ILE A 116 9.23 -2.48 6.76
CA ILE A 116 7.86 -2.13 6.39
C ILE A 116 7.56 -2.51 4.94
N LEU A 117 6.57 -3.39 4.73
CA LEU A 117 6.09 -3.80 3.42
C LEU A 117 4.61 -3.45 3.27
N ILE A 118 4.31 -2.54 2.34
CA ILE A 118 2.95 -2.04 2.09
C ILE A 118 2.37 -2.74 0.86
N LEU A 119 1.24 -3.44 1.04
CA LEU A 119 0.55 -4.17 0.00
C LEU A 119 -0.74 -3.45 -0.39
N GLY A 120 -0.79 -2.99 -1.65
CA GLY A 120 -2.00 -2.43 -2.24
C GLY A 120 -2.82 -3.47 -2.99
N VAL A 121 -3.69 -3.00 -3.88
CA VAL A 121 -4.56 -3.83 -4.71
C VAL A 121 -4.56 -3.30 -6.13
N SER A 122 -4.07 -4.12 -7.06
CA SER A 122 -4.03 -3.79 -8.48
C SER A 122 -5.39 -3.31 -9.01
N LYS A 123 -5.36 -2.29 -9.88
CA LYS A 123 -6.56 -1.67 -10.48
C LYS A 123 -7.51 -1.08 -9.43
N SER A 124 -7.01 -0.65 -8.28
CA SER A 124 -7.79 0.13 -7.33
C SER A 124 -7.54 1.63 -7.55
N PRO A 125 -8.59 2.48 -7.54
CA PRO A 125 -8.43 3.91 -7.72
C PRO A 125 -7.76 4.56 -6.49
N SER A 126 -7.87 3.95 -5.30
CA SER A 126 -7.18 4.41 -4.09
C SER A 126 -5.96 3.57 -3.72
N CYS A 127 -6.08 2.23 -3.78
CA CYS A 127 -5.06 1.32 -3.26
C CYS A 127 -4.12 0.71 -4.33
N GLY A 128 -4.19 1.13 -5.60
CA GLY A 128 -3.32 0.59 -6.66
C GLY A 128 -1.86 1.02 -6.46
N VAL A 129 -0.91 0.10 -6.63
CA VAL A 129 0.52 0.38 -6.45
C VAL A 129 1.21 0.63 -7.78
N PHE A 130 1.00 -0.25 -8.75
CA PHE A 130 1.58 -0.14 -10.08
C PHE A 130 0.53 0.25 -11.12
N VAL A 131 -0.70 -0.25 -10.96
CA VAL A 131 -1.79 -0.04 -11.91
C VAL A 131 -3.03 0.47 -11.16
N THR A 132 -3.66 1.50 -11.73
CA THR A 132 -4.90 2.11 -11.24
C THR A 132 -5.93 2.23 -12.37
N THR A 133 -7.05 2.92 -12.13
CA THR A 133 -8.16 3.04 -13.09
C THR A 133 -8.38 4.48 -13.51
N SER A 134 -8.80 4.67 -14.76
CA SER A 134 -9.14 5.99 -15.32
C SER A 134 -10.35 5.86 -16.24
N LYS A 135 -11.07 6.95 -16.50
CA LYS A 135 -12.09 7.02 -17.56
C LYS A 135 -11.55 7.68 -18.82
N LYS A 136 -11.85 7.09 -19.98
CA LYS A 136 -11.62 7.70 -21.29
C LYS A 136 -12.90 7.66 -22.13
N PRO A 137 -13.07 8.58 -23.10
CA PRO A 137 -14.18 8.49 -24.05
C PRO A 137 -14.18 7.13 -24.74
N SER A 138 -15.33 6.46 -24.75
CA SER A 138 -15.43 5.15 -25.40
C SER A 138 -15.33 5.31 -26.91
N LYS A 139 -14.60 4.40 -27.55
CA LYS A 139 -14.45 4.37 -29.02
C LYS A 139 -15.62 3.70 -29.73
N THR A 140 -16.42 2.93 -29.00
CA THR A 140 -17.44 2.03 -29.57
C THR A 140 -18.86 2.36 -29.12
N SER A 141 -19.02 3.26 -28.14
CA SER A 141 -20.32 3.67 -27.62
C SER A 141 -20.31 5.11 -27.12
N PRO A 142 -21.46 5.80 -27.09
CA PRO A 142 -21.56 7.10 -26.43
C PRO A 142 -21.26 6.95 -24.93
N GLY A 143 -20.30 7.73 -24.42
CA GLY A 143 -19.97 7.78 -23.00
C GLY A 143 -18.49 7.54 -22.71
N PHE A 144 -18.21 7.06 -21.49
CA PHE A 144 -16.86 6.79 -21.01
C PHE A 144 -16.69 5.31 -20.69
N GLU A 145 -15.51 4.78 -21.01
CA GLU A 145 -15.08 3.45 -20.61
C GLU A 145 -14.02 3.53 -19.51
N GLU A 146 -14.11 2.63 -18.54
CA GLU A 146 -13.09 2.46 -17.51
C GLU A 146 -11.92 1.65 -18.07
N ILE A 147 -10.72 2.19 -17.94
CA ILE A 147 -9.48 1.56 -18.40
C ILE A 147 -8.50 1.42 -17.23
N SER A 148 -7.59 0.46 -17.34
CA SER A 148 -6.43 0.37 -16.47
C SER A 148 -5.30 1.24 -17.02
N VAL A 149 -4.63 1.98 -16.14
CA VAL A 149 -3.49 2.83 -16.47
C VAL A 149 -2.37 2.64 -15.45
N ASP A 150 -1.12 2.82 -15.88
CA ASP A 150 0.01 2.81 -14.96
C ASP A 150 -0.08 3.99 -13.99
N GLY A 151 0.19 3.70 -12.73
CA GLY A 151 0.19 4.70 -11.67
C GLY A 151 -0.37 4.20 -10.34
N ARG A 152 -0.16 5.02 -9.33
CA ARG A 152 -0.65 4.77 -7.97
C ARG A 152 -2.07 5.28 -7.80
N GLY A 153 -2.84 4.59 -6.97
CA GLY A 153 -4.10 5.11 -6.47
C GLY A 153 -3.89 6.23 -5.45
N ILE A 154 -4.92 7.04 -5.23
CA ILE A 154 -4.82 8.27 -4.42
C ILE A 154 -4.33 7.99 -2.99
N PHE A 155 -4.81 6.93 -2.34
CA PHE A 155 -4.40 6.62 -0.97
C PHE A 155 -2.95 6.18 -0.88
N ILE A 156 -2.46 5.40 -1.85
CA ILE A 156 -1.04 5.01 -1.93
C ILE A 156 -0.15 6.24 -2.18
N GLU A 157 -0.60 7.21 -2.98
CA GLU A 157 0.15 8.46 -3.17
C GLU A 157 0.28 9.25 -1.87
N GLU A 158 -0.79 9.40 -1.09
CA GLU A 158 -0.74 10.12 0.18
C GLU A 158 0.06 9.34 1.25
N ILE A 159 -0.04 8.01 1.29
CA ILE A 159 0.83 7.15 2.13
C ILE A 159 2.30 7.39 1.80
N GLN A 160 2.66 7.37 0.52
CA GLN A 160 4.03 7.55 0.07
C GLN A 160 4.57 8.93 0.46
N LYS A 161 3.74 9.98 0.36
CA LYS A 161 4.13 11.33 0.76
C LYS A 161 4.37 11.42 2.27
N GLU A 162 3.42 10.92 3.07
CA GLU A 162 3.48 10.99 4.54
C GLU A 162 4.70 10.22 5.08
N LEU A 163 4.93 8.99 4.63
CA LEU A 163 6.07 8.18 5.12
C LEU A 163 7.42 8.76 4.67
N LYS A 164 7.51 9.29 3.45
CA LYS A 164 8.73 9.98 3.00
C LYS A 164 9.01 11.24 3.83
N TRP A 165 7.98 12.01 4.15
CA TRP A 165 8.11 13.20 5.00
C TRP A 165 8.62 12.85 6.41
N ARG A 166 8.24 11.67 6.93
CA ARG A 166 8.72 11.13 8.22
C ARG A 166 10.07 10.44 8.15
N ASN A 167 10.68 10.33 6.97
CA ASN A 167 11.90 9.54 6.71
C ASN A 167 11.78 8.06 7.09
N VAL A 168 10.59 7.47 6.94
CA VAL A 168 10.36 6.04 7.15
C VAL A 168 10.76 5.26 5.89
N HIS A 169 11.53 4.17 6.05
CA HIS A 169 11.85 3.26 4.96
C HIS A 169 10.72 2.24 4.74
N PHE A 170 10.30 2.05 3.49
CA PHE A 170 9.23 1.10 3.15
C PHE A 170 9.35 0.58 1.72
N VAL A 171 8.76 -0.59 1.47
CA VAL A 171 8.59 -1.17 0.13
C VAL A 171 7.11 -1.21 -0.23
N LEU A 172 6.78 -0.90 -1.48
CA LEU A 172 5.43 -0.94 -2.02
C LEU A 172 5.29 -2.10 -3.03
N THR A 173 4.24 -2.92 -2.89
CA THR A 173 3.90 -4.00 -3.83
C THR A 173 2.38 -4.25 -3.88
N GLU A 174 1.89 -5.05 -4.83
CA GLU A 174 0.47 -5.47 -4.94
C GLU A 174 0.32 -6.96 -5.30
#